data_AF-A0A9E3CEP5-F1
#
_entry.id   AF-A0A9E3CEP5-F1
#
_cell.length_a   1.000
_cell.length_b   1.000
_cell.length_c   1.000
_cell.angle_alpha   90.00
_cell.angle_beta   90.00
_cell.angle_gamma   90.00
#
_symmetry.space_group_name_H-M   'P 1'
#
loop_
_entity.id
_entity.type
_entity.pdbx_description
1 polymer ?
#
loop_
_entity_poly.entity_id
_entity_poly.type
_entity_poly.pdbx_seq_one_letter_code
_entity_poly.pdbx_strand_id
1 'polypeptide(L)'
;MRRNAVVLFALLLALQLTGLAQGTTSGASTASTASTKATEYYPLEDVRTGQKGVARTVFAGSEPEEFGLEVLGVLPGFPAPRKSVIIARLSGPQVERTSVFAGMSGSPVYIDGKLVGAIAYAFPFAKEPIAGITPIRQMVEMFEQGRQSSEGRDKLGFLREPRAVSYSQLSGLDWKSKLPQAQTASGVNFVAPVATGSPLAALLGQQFAPIATPLVFNGFSPQAVAQFTPQLQTQGLMPVSGIGGASGITPLGKVTDKTLAPGTSVSVELVRGDYSVAASGTVTHRDGERIYAFGHPFLSLGSADMPMSESSVVTVIPNTLNSFKLASAGQMVGSISQDRSTGIYGQLGHAPKMIPVTINLHTSRDHVETFRYEVANDEFLTPLLLNMTIYSTLTSSERSLGDATVSVRGKIEVKGQAPITLERRFSMQGAGIAAAGSVAAPVQALLSSGFENVELGPVTLDIAATDERRMATLDRIALDRSEVRSGETVEVQAYVRTESGKQFVQRIPVQIPADVPPGQLVLFVGDGGTLQQASASQSFVPQDLGQLVGAINKMKKNDRLYVKLFRITTGAVIGTDEMPNLPPSFVATLNSDRASGGYTPTVLSPLAEQELPAAEYVVNGQQLIGISVIR
;
A
#
# COMPACT_ATOMS: atom_id res chain seq x y z
N MET A 1 6.02 72.08 -21.80
CA MET A 1 5.08 73.20 -22.06
C MET A 1 4.10 72.75 -23.15
N ARG A 2 2.79 72.82 -22.85
CA ARG A 2 1.59 72.89 -23.73
C ARG A 2 1.50 71.92 -24.94
N ARG A 3 0.62 70.92 -24.94
CA ARG A 3 -0.86 70.92 -25.17
C ARG A 3 -1.27 70.98 -26.65
N ASN A 4 -2.18 70.06 -26.98
CA ASN A 4 -3.29 70.11 -27.95
C ASN A 4 -2.95 69.87 -29.44
N ALA A 5 -3.83 69.35 -30.30
CA ALA A 5 -5.07 68.56 -30.27
C ALA A 5 -5.65 68.69 -31.72
N VAL A 6 -6.37 67.66 -32.22
CA VAL A 6 -7.64 67.82 -32.99
C VAL A 6 -7.49 68.38 -34.45
N VAL A 7 -8.12 67.94 -35.56
CA VAL A 7 -9.20 66.97 -35.88
C VAL A 7 -9.51 67.05 -37.41
N LEU A 8 -9.91 65.91 -38.00
CA LEU A 8 -10.94 65.66 -39.06
C LEU A 8 -10.87 66.11 -40.55
N PHE A 9 -11.25 65.11 -41.39
CA PHE A 9 -12.21 65.06 -42.53
C PHE A 9 -11.96 65.90 -43.80
N ALA A 10 -12.38 65.54 -45.03
CA ALA A 10 -12.89 64.35 -45.73
C ALA A 10 -13.15 64.78 -47.21
N LEU A 11 -13.21 63.84 -48.16
CA LEU A 11 -14.11 63.74 -49.35
C LEU A 11 -13.46 62.75 -50.37
N LEU A 12 -14.03 61.56 -50.66
CA LEU A 12 -15.15 61.24 -51.60
C LEU A 12 -14.74 61.44 -53.09
N LEU A 13 -14.98 60.59 -54.10
CA LEU A 13 -15.78 59.38 -54.41
C LEU A 13 -15.36 59.03 -55.89
N ALA A 14 -15.26 57.80 -56.43
CA ALA A 14 -16.36 56.97 -56.91
C ALA A 14 -15.88 55.78 -57.81
N LEU A 15 -16.43 54.57 -57.54
CA LEU A 15 -17.05 53.54 -58.42
C LEU A 15 -16.23 52.84 -59.56
N GLN A 16 -16.24 51.51 -59.82
CA GLN A 16 -17.21 50.38 -59.68
C GLN A 16 -16.49 48.99 -59.51
N LEU A 17 -16.88 48.07 -58.60
CA LEU A 17 -17.81 46.88 -58.71
C LEU A 17 -17.50 45.94 -59.90
N THR A 18 -17.34 44.60 -59.86
CA THR A 18 -17.71 43.51 -58.91
C THR A 18 -17.10 42.17 -59.39
N GLY A 19 -16.77 41.23 -58.48
CA GLY A 19 -16.45 39.84 -58.88
C GLY A 19 -15.90 38.88 -57.81
N LEU A 20 -16.66 38.66 -56.72
CA LEU A 20 -16.77 37.48 -55.82
C LEU A 20 -15.60 36.50 -55.63
N ALA A 21 -15.05 36.44 -54.39
CA ALA A 21 -15.08 35.27 -53.48
C ALA A 21 -14.14 35.51 -52.28
N GLN A 22 -14.69 35.84 -51.11
CA GLN A 22 -13.95 35.89 -49.84
C GLN A 22 -13.98 34.51 -49.20
N GLY A 23 -12.86 33.78 -49.30
CA GLY A 23 -12.53 32.67 -48.42
C GLY A 23 -11.67 33.19 -47.27
N THR A 24 -12.20 33.12 -46.06
CA THR A 24 -11.50 33.40 -44.80
C THR A 24 -10.22 32.56 -44.71
N THR A 25 -9.06 33.21 -44.68
CA THR A 25 -7.77 32.57 -44.39
C THR A 25 -7.73 32.18 -42.92
N SER A 26 -8.18 30.97 -42.60
CA SER A 26 -7.75 30.26 -41.41
C SER A 26 -6.26 29.99 -41.54
N GLY A 27 -5.44 30.68 -40.76
CA GLY A 27 -4.04 30.35 -40.58
C GLY A 27 -3.93 28.98 -39.91
N ALA A 28 -3.99 27.92 -40.71
CA ALA A 28 -3.58 26.60 -40.30
C ALA A 28 -2.06 26.66 -40.07
N SER A 29 -1.68 26.82 -38.80
CA SER A 29 -0.38 26.41 -38.30
C SER A 29 -0.19 24.96 -38.75
N THR A 30 0.61 24.76 -39.80
CA THR A 30 1.14 23.46 -40.20
C THR A 30 1.98 22.96 -39.03
N ALA A 31 1.34 22.23 -38.13
CA ALA A 31 2.02 21.33 -37.22
C ALA A 31 2.83 20.41 -38.11
N SER A 32 4.15 20.61 -38.09
CA SER A 32 5.11 19.66 -38.62
C SER A 32 4.90 18.36 -37.85
N THR A 33 4.05 17.48 -38.38
CA THR A 33 4.05 16.06 -38.06
C THR A 33 5.41 15.53 -38.47
N ALA A 34 6.36 15.57 -37.53
CA ALA A 34 7.55 14.77 -37.60
C ALA A 34 7.07 13.31 -37.67
N SER A 35 7.14 12.76 -38.88
CA SER A 35 6.94 11.34 -39.14
C SER A 35 7.94 10.57 -38.29
N THR A 36 7.50 10.05 -37.15
CA THR A 36 8.20 9.02 -36.39
C THR A 36 8.46 7.87 -37.36
N LYS A 37 9.75 7.59 -37.65
CA LYS A 37 10.15 6.35 -38.32
C LYS A 37 9.57 5.21 -37.49
N ALA A 38 8.57 4.50 -38.01
CA ALA A 38 8.04 3.32 -37.35
C ALA A 38 9.23 2.39 -37.08
N THR A 39 9.50 2.11 -35.81
CA THR A 39 10.55 1.16 -35.45
C THR A 39 10.13 -0.20 -35.98
N GLU A 40 10.80 -0.68 -37.02
CA GLU A 40 10.47 -1.97 -37.61
C GLU A 40 10.96 -3.08 -36.66
N TYR A 41 10.02 -3.70 -35.94
CA TYR A 41 10.31 -4.82 -35.05
C TYR A 41 10.67 -6.08 -35.84
N TYR A 42 11.58 -6.90 -35.31
CA TYR A 42 11.89 -8.20 -35.90
C TYR A 42 10.66 -9.12 -35.74
N PRO A 43 10.11 -9.68 -36.84
CA PRO A 43 8.91 -10.51 -36.76
C PRO A 43 9.16 -11.81 -36.00
N LEU A 44 8.25 -12.18 -35.08
CA LEU A 44 8.39 -13.40 -34.27
C LEU A 44 8.36 -14.65 -35.16
N GLU A 45 7.52 -14.62 -36.19
CA GLU A 45 7.36 -15.62 -37.24
C GLU A 45 8.64 -15.89 -38.05
N ASP A 46 9.62 -14.97 -38.00
CA ASP A 46 10.90 -15.07 -38.72
C ASP A 46 12.06 -15.50 -37.80
N VAL A 47 11.80 -15.73 -36.51
CA VAL A 47 12.81 -16.21 -35.56
C VAL A 47 13.13 -17.68 -35.85
N ARG A 48 14.42 -18.02 -35.94
CA ARG A 48 14.89 -19.39 -36.22
C ARG A 48 15.96 -19.82 -35.21
N THR A 49 16.02 -21.11 -34.91
CA THR A 49 17.10 -21.70 -34.08
C THR A 49 18.47 -21.49 -34.74
N GLY A 50 19.49 -21.23 -33.93
CA GLY A 50 20.86 -20.92 -34.35
C GLY A 50 21.07 -19.46 -34.78
N GLN A 51 20.01 -18.66 -34.84
CA GLN A 51 20.11 -17.25 -35.19
C GLN A 51 20.85 -16.47 -34.10
N LYS A 52 21.81 -15.64 -34.50
CA LYS A 52 22.59 -14.81 -33.59
C LYS A 52 21.93 -13.44 -33.42
N GLY A 53 22.08 -12.89 -32.22
CA GLY A 53 21.60 -11.56 -31.88
C GLY A 53 22.49 -10.87 -30.86
N VAL A 54 22.10 -9.66 -30.50
CA VAL A 54 22.78 -8.81 -29.51
C VAL A 54 21.75 -8.35 -28.48
N ALA A 55 22.11 -8.38 -27.21
CA ALA A 55 21.32 -7.80 -26.13
C ALA A 55 22.09 -6.68 -25.44
N ARG A 56 21.37 -5.78 -24.76
CA ARG A 56 21.95 -4.63 -24.06
C ARG A 56 21.50 -4.54 -22.61
N THR A 57 22.43 -4.34 -21.68
CA THR A 57 22.10 -4.06 -20.28
C THR A 57 23.23 -3.29 -19.60
N VAL A 58 22.95 -2.66 -18.47
CA VAL A 58 23.98 -2.00 -17.66
C VAL A 58 24.52 -2.97 -16.61
N PHE A 59 25.84 -3.24 -16.63
CA PHE A 59 26.53 -4.01 -15.59
C PHE A 59 27.14 -3.11 -14.50
N ALA A 60 27.56 -1.89 -14.86
CA ALA A 60 28.05 -0.86 -13.96
C ALA A 60 27.83 0.55 -14.55
N GLY A 61 27.66 1.56 -13.70
CA GLY A 61 27.36 2.93 -14.11
C GLY A 61 25.94 3.09 -14.66
N SER A 62 25.82 3.83 -15.76
CA SER A 62 24.54 4.15 -16.43
C SER A 62 24.48 3.71 -17.89
N GLU A 63 25.65 3.41 -18.50
CA GLU A 63 25.75 3.11 -19.92
C GLU A 63 25.50 1.62 -20.18
N PRO A 64 24.68 1.27 -21.18
CA PRO A 64 24.43 -0.12 -21.53
C PRO A 64 25.64 -0.73 -22.27
N GLU A 65 25.98 -1.96 -21.92
CA GLU A 65 26.95 -2.80 -22.60
C GLU A 65 26.24 -3.85 -23.46
N GLU A 66 26.86 -4.20 -24.59
CA GLU A 66 26.35 -5.23 -25.50
C GLU A 66 26.91 -6.61 -25.15
N PHE A 67 26.07 -7.64 -25.31
CA PHE A 67 26.48 -9.03 -25.21
C PHE A 67 25.76 -9.89 -26.24
N GLY A 68 26.37 -11.01 -26.61
CA GLY A 68 25.86 -11.89 -27.66
C GLY A 68 24.74 -12.79 -27.17
N LEU A 69 23.97 -13.31 -28.11
CA LEU A 69 23.09 -14.44 -27.88
C LEU A 69 22.87 -15.28 -29.13
N GLU A 70 22.44 -16.52 -28.90
CA GLU A 70 22.02 -17.47 -29.92
C GLU A 70 20.63 -18.00 -29.58
N VAL A 71 19.70 -17.93 -30.54
CA VAL A 71 18.34 -18.45 -30.39
C VAL A 71 18.37 -19.97 -30.36
N LEU A 72 17.82 -20.56 -29.30
CA LEU A 72 17.64 -22.00 -29.15
C LEU A 72 16.30 -22.47 -29.71
N GLY A 73 15.25 -21.64 -29.62
CA GLY A 73 13.93 -21.93 -30.17
C GLY A 73 12.86 -20.97 -29.71
N VAL A 74 11.60 -21.23 -30.11
CA VAL A 74 10.42 -20.45 -29.70
C VAL A 74 9.43 -21.39 -29.02
N LEU A 75 8.95 -21.02 -27.84
CA LEU A 75 7.94 -21.76 -27.08
C LEU A 75 6.58 -21.06 -27.20
N PRO A 76 5.66 -21.57 -28.04
CA PRO A 76 4.29 -21.06 -28.10
C PRO A 76 3.47 -21.56 -26.90
N GLY A 77 2.48 -20.77 -26.48
CA GLY A 77 1.60 -21.08 -25.34
C GLY A 77 2.19 -20.80 -23.96
N PHE A 78 3.37 -20.15 -23.89
CA PHE A 78 4.03 -19.79 -22.63
C PHE A 78 4.26 -18.27 -22.56
N PRO A 79 4.12 -17.64 -21.37
CA PRO A 79 3.66 -18.21 -20.09
C PRO A 79 2.14 -18.41 -20.01
N ALA A 80 1.40 -18.02 -21.06
CA ALA A 80 -0.05 -18.09 -21.11
C ALA A 80 -0.54 -18.46 -22.53
N PRO A 81 -1.78 -18.92 -22.70
CA PRO A 81 -2.36 -19.18 -24.01
C PRO A 81 -2.22 -17.98 -24.94
N ARG A 82 -1.87 -18.24 -26.21
CA ARG A 82 -1.66 -17.22 -27.26
C ARG A 82 -0.49 -16.24 -26.97
N LYS A 83 0.40 -16.59 -26.05
CA LYS A 83 1.70 -15.91 -25.88
C LYS A 83 2.82 -16.87 -26.25
N SER A 84 3.95 -16.31 -26.63
CA SER A 84 5.17 -17.01 -26.98
C SER A 84 6.35 -16.40 -26.22
N VAL A 85 7.36 -17.23 -25.97
CA VAL A 85 8.67 -16.80 -25.45
C VAL A 85 9.76 -17.36 -26.36
N ILE A 86 10.75 -16.54 -26.70
CA ILE A 86 11.93 -16.98 -27.44
C ILE A 86 12.98 -17.44 -26.41
N ILE A 87 13.55 -18.62 -26.59
CA ILE A 87 14.62 -19.15 -25.74
C ILE A 87 15.94 -18.86 -26.42
N ALA A 88 16.87 -18.26 -25.69
CA ALA A 88 18.20 -17.94 -26.18
C ALA A 88 19.28 -18.26 -25.14
N ARG A 89 20.47 -18.59 -25.63
CA ARG A 89 21.69 -18.73 -24.84
C ARG A 89 22.48 -17.43 -24.95
N LEU A 90 22.79 -16.79 -23.83
CA LEU A 90 23.59 -15.58 -23.80
C LEU A 90 25.08 -15.93 -23.89
N SER A 91 25.89 -15.03 -24.42
CA SER A 91 27.34 -15.20 -24.52
C SER A 91 28.09 -13.89 -24.30
N GLY A 92 29.28 -13.98 -23.72
CA GLY A 92 30.15 -12.83 -23.45
C GLY A 92 30.69 -12.82 -22.01
N PRO A 93 31.78 -12.07 -21.76
CA PRO A 93 32.57 -12.20 -20.53
C PRO A 93 31.78 -11.95 -19.24
N GLN A 94 30.85 -10.98 -19.25
CA GLN A 94 30.06 -10.64 -18.07
C GLN A 94 28.98 -11.68 -17.78
N VAL A 95 28.20 -12.07 -18.80
CA VAL A 95 27.08 -13.02 -18.64
C VAL A 95 27.54 -14.45 -18.38
N GLU A 96 28.74 -14.84 -18.80
CA GLU A 96 29.36 -16.12 -18.43
C GLU A 96 29.71 -16.18 -16.94
N ARG A 97 30.02 -15.02 -16.32
CA ARG A 97 30.33 -14.92 -14.90
C ARG A 97 29.09 -14.77 -14.03
N THR A 98 28.09 -14.00 -14.49
CA THR A 98 26.90 -13.66 -13.68
C THR A 98 25.71 -14.57 -13.94
N SER A 99 25.70 -15.28 -15.06
CA SER A 99 24.50 -15.85 -15.68
C SER A 99 23.43 -14.78 -15.92
N VAL A 100 22.17 -15.18 -16.17
CA VAL A 100 21.01 -14.28 -16.13
C VAL A 100 20.79 -13.84 -14.68
N PHE A 101 20.75 -12.53 -14.42
CA PHE A 101 20.72 -11.98 -13.06
C PHE A 101 19.47 -11.13 -12.80
N ALA A 102 19.09 -11.00 -11.52
CA ALA A 102 17.99 -10.17 -11.05
C ALA A 102 18.25 -8.68 -11.35
N GLY A 103 17.39 -8.04 -12.13
CA GLY A 103 17.58 -6.69 -12.67
C GLY A 103 18.12 -6.61 -14.11
N MET A 104 18.39 -7.77 -14.75
CA MET A 104 18.57 -7.87 -16.21
C MET A 104 17.22 -7.83 -16.96
N SER A 105 16.11 -8.06 -16.25
CA SER A 105 14.77 -8.04 -16.82
C SER A 105 14.50 -6.77 -17.62
N GLY A 106 13.99 -6.92 -18.83
CA GLY A 106 13.74 -5.84 -19.77
C GLY A 106 14.88 -5.56 -20.74
N SER A 107 16.04 -6.24 -20.63
CA SER A 107 17.17 -6.01 -21.54
C SER A 107 16.75 -6.26 -23.00
N PRO A 108 16.85 -5.25 -23.89
CA PRO A 108 16.37 -5.39 -25.25
C PRO A 108 17.26 -6.33 -26.05
N VAL A 109 16.63 -7.14 -26.88
CA VAL A 109 17.28 -8.10 -27.77
C VAL A 109 17.05 -7.71 -29.21
N TYR A 110 18.12 -7.72 -29.99
CA TYR A 110 18.15 -7.35 -31.40
C TYR A 110 18.63 -8.52 -32.25
N ILE A 111 17.97 -8.70 -33.38
CA ILE A 111 18.38 -9.61 -34.47
C ILE A 111 18.40 -8.76 -35.74
N ASP A 112 19.51 -8.81 -36.47
CA ASP A 112 19.74 -7.98 -37.67
C ASP A 112 19.47 -6.48 -37.44
N GLY A 113 19.82 -5.98 -36.25
CA GLY A 113 19.60 -4.59 -35.83
C GLY A 113 18.14 -4.23 -35.51
N LYS A 114 17.19 -5.15 -35.66
CA LYS A 114 15.77 -4.96 -35.34
C LYS A 114 15.44 -5.53 -33.95
N LEU A 115 14.66 -4.79 -33.17
CA LEU A 115 14.24 -5.21 -31.83
C LEU A 115 13.27 -6.39 -31.93
N VAL A 116 13.60 -7.51 -31.28
CA VAL A 116 12.75 -8.72 -31.24
C VAL A 116 12.03 -8.88 -29.91
N GLY A 117 12.60 -8.40 -28.80
CA GLY A 117 11.99 -8.58 -27.49
C GLY A 117 12.85 -8.17 -26.29
N ALA A 118 12.43 -8.60 -25.11
CA ALA A 118 13.06 -8.30 -23.82
C ALA A 118 13.43 -9.58 -23.06
N ILE A 119 14.65 -9.68 -22.54
CA ILE A 119 15.02 -10.74 -21.58
C ILE A 119 14.13 -10.62 -20.34
N ALA A 120 13.46 -11.70 -19.95
CA ALA A 120 12.42 -11.66 -18.92
C ALA A 120 12.35 -12.93 -18.05
N TYR A 121 12.79 -14.08 -18.56
CA TYR A 121 12.72 -15.37 -17.86
C TYR A 121 14.09 -16.04 -17.79
N ALA A 122 14.26 -16.92 -16.81
CA ALA A 122 15.44 -17.74 -16.65
C ALA A 122 15.09 -19.10 -16.05
N PHE A 123 16.03 -20.03 -16.15
CA PHE A 123 16.04 -21.25 -15.33
C PHE A 123 16.93 -20.99 -14.11
N PRO A 124 16.37 -20.96 -12.88
CA PRO A 124 17.18 -20.84 -11.66
C PRO A 124 18.25 -21.94 -11.61
N PHE A 125 19.44 -21.62 -11.11
CA PHE A 125 20.56 -22.58 -10.97
C PHE A 125 21.07 -23.20 -12.29
N ALA A 126 20.66 -22.69 -13.46
CA ALA A 126 21.21 -23.15 -14.72
C ALA A 126 22.72 -22.86 -14.81
N LYS A 127 23.49 -23.87 -15.23
CA LYS A 127 24.94 -23.74 -15.45
C LYS A 127 25.29 -22.86 -16.65
N GLU A 128 24.35 -22.73 -17.57
CA GLU A 128 24.50 -21.94 -18.78
C GLU A 128 23.52 -20.78 -18.74
N PRO A 129 23.89 -19.59 -19.27
CA PRO A 129 23.05 -18.41 -19.24
C PRO A 129 21.91 -18.52 -20.27
N ILE A 130 20.88 -19.30 -19.96
CA ILE A 130 19.69 -19.47 -20.80
C ILE A 130 18.61 -18.49 -20.35
N ALA A 131 18.14 -17.67 -21.29
CA ALA A 131 17.14 -16.65 -21.07
C ALA A 131 15.88 -16.90 -21.90
N GLY A 132 14.74 -16.52 -21.34
CA GLY A 132 13.50 -16.31 -22.08
C GLY A 132 13.31 -14.86 -22.43
N ILE A 133 12.96 -14.62 -23.68
CA ILE A 133 12.76 -13.30 -24.25
C ILE A 133 11.26 -13.15 -24.58
N THR A 134 10.63 -12.16 -23.97
CA THR A 134 9.26 -11.73 -24.29
C THR A 134 9.28 -10.96 -25.61
N PRO A 135 8.59 -11.43 -26.66
CA PRO A 135 8.53 -10.73 -27.95
C PRO A 135 7.99 -9.31 -27.83
N ILE A 136 8.61 -8.35 -28.51
CA ILE A 136 8.28 -6.92 -28.39
C ILE A 136 6.84 -6.61 -28.81
N ARG A 137 6.33 -7.24 -29.88
CA ARG A 137 4.94 -7.06 -30.33
C ARG A 137 3.95 -7.40 -29.22
N GLN A 138 4.21 -8.48 -28.47
CA GLN A 138 3.35 -8.88 -27.34
C GLN A 138 3.35 -7.85 -26.22
N MET A 139 4.48 -7.16 -26.00
CA MET A 139 4.57 -6.10 -25.00
C MET A 139 3.75 -4.89 -25.46
N VAL A 140 3.99 -4.38 -26.67
CA VAL A 140 3.33 -3.18 -27.20
C VAL A 140 1.81 -3.37 -27.26
N GLU A 141 1.33 -4.46 -27.86
CA GLU A 141 -0.10 -4.75 -28.00
C GLU A 141 -0.83 -4.85 -26.65
N MET A 142 -0.18 -5.44 -25.63
CA MET A 142 -0.78 -5.59 -24.30
C MET A 142 -1.07 -4.23 -23.65
N PHE A 143 -0.16 -3.27 -23.78
CA PHE A 143 -0.34 -1.96 -23.16
C PHE A 143 -1.31 -1.06 -23.94
N GLU A 144 -1.37 -1.22 -25.27
CA GLU A 144 -2.38 -0.57 -26.10
C GLU A 144 -3.80 -1.04 -25.74
N GLN A 145 -4.01 -2.35 -25.58
CA GLN A 145 -5.27 -2.92 -25.09
C GLN A 145 -5.60 -2.48 -23.66
N GLY A 146 -4.59 -2.45 -22.79
CA GLY A 146 -4.71 -1.96 -21.41
C GLY A 146 -5.19 -0.50 -21.34
N ARG A 147 -4.70 0.37 -22.22
CA ARG A 147 -5.14 1.76 -22.35
C ARG A 147 -6.61 1.88 -22.75
N GLN A 148 -7.02 1.13 -23.78
CA GLN A 148 -8.41 1.16 -24.25
C GLN A 148 -9.39 0.65 -23.18
N SER A 149 -8.98 -0.37 -22.42
CA SER A 149 -9.81 -0.93 -21.34
C SER A 149 -9.86 -0.06 -20.09
N SER A 150 -8.80 0.69 -19.73
CA SER A 150 -8.86 1.66 -18.63
C SER A 150 -9.76 2.85 -18.98
N GLU A 151 -9.64 3.40 -20.18
CA GLU A 151 -10.51 4.48 -20.69
C GLU A 151 -12.00 4.04 -20.80
N GLY A 152 -12.26 2.73 -20.94
CA GLY A 152 -13.60 2.13 -20.96
C GLY A 152 -14.14 1.73 -19.58
N ARG A 153 -13.30 1.34 -18.61
CA ARG A 153 -13.73 0.97 -17.24
C ARG A 153 -14.25 2.16 -16.45
N ASP A 154 -13.64 3.33 -16.61
CA ASP A 154 -14.15 4.59 -16.04
C ASP A 154 -15.57 4.92 -16.53
N LYS A 155 -16.00 4.30 -17.64
CA LYS A 155 -17.35 4.46 -18.21
C LYS A 155 -18.31 3.32 -17.86
N LEU A 156 -17.81 2.17 -17.41
CA LEU A 156 -18.64 0.98 -17.17
C LEU A 156 -19.05 0.76 -15.70
N GLY A 157 -18.56 1.58 -14.76
CA GLY A 157 -19.08 1.64 -13.39
C GLY A 157 -19.34 0.27 -12.77
N PHE A 158 -18.34 -0.62 -12.76
CA PHE A 158 -18.46 -1.86 -12.01
C PHE A 158 -18.54 -1.50 -10.52
N LEU A 159 -19.77 -1.33 -10.04
CA LEU A 159 -20.10 -1.03 -8.66
C LEU A 159 -19.43 -2.09 -7.77
N ARG A 160 -18.29 -1.72 -7.16
CA ARG A 160 -17.70 -2.53 -6.10
C ARG A 160 -18.64 -2.43 -4.91
N GLU A 161 -19.23 -3.54 -4.52
CA GLU A 161 -20.10 -3.56 -3.34
C GLU A 161 -19.30 -3.19 -2.09
N PRO A 162 -19.85 -2.36 -1.20
CA PRO A 162 -19.20 -2.04 0.06
C PRO A 162 -18.89 -3.30 0.86
N ARG A 163 -17.67 -3.41 1.38
CA ARG A 163 -17.22 -4.58 2.12
C ARG A 163 -17.46 -4.44 3.62
N ALA A 164 -17.80 -5.55 4.27
CA ALA A 164 -17.86 -5.61 5.72
C ALA A 164 -16.48 -5.35 6.35
N VAL A 165 -16.46 -4.52 7.39
CA VAL A 165 -15.28 -4.16 8.18
C VAL A 165 -15.52 -4.59 9.63
N SER A 166 -14.54 -5.29 10.23
CA SER A 166 -14.61 -5.62 11.66
C SER A 166 -13.79 -4.64 12.50
N TYR A 167 -14.26 -4.35 13.72
CA TYR A 167 -13.52 -3.49 14.64
C TYR A 167 -12.19 -4.10 15.10
N SER A 168 -12.14 -5.44 15.17
CA SER A 168 -10.90 -6.17 15.46
C SER A 168 -9.84 -5.96 14.38
N GLN A 169 -10.22 -5.95 13.09
CA GLN A 169 -9.31 -5.65 11.98
C GLN A 169 -8.79 -4.21 12.07
N LEU A 170 -9.66 -3.25 12.36
CA LEU A 170 -9.29 -1.85 12.50
C LEU A 170 -8.35 -1.56 13.68
N SER A 171 -8.32 -2.43 14.69
CA SER A 171 -7.40 -2.30 15.82
C SER A 171 -5.93 -2.45 15.44
N GLY A 172 -5.64 -3.19 14.35
CA GLY A 172 -4.29 -3.39 13.81
C GLY A 172 -3.37 -4.30 14.64
N LEU A 173 -3.86 -4.92 15.72
CA LEU A 173 -3.04 -5.78 16.60
C LEU A 173 -2.42 -6.98 15.86
N ASP A 174 -3.21 -7.62 14.99
CA ASP A 174 -2.78 -8.75 14.15
C ASP A 174 -2.86 -8.38 12.65
N TRP A 175 -2.37 -7.18 12.31
CA TRP A 175 -2.42 -6.70 10.93
C TRP A 175 -1.72 -7.68 9.96
N LYS A 176 -2.39 -8.00 8.85
CA LYS A 176 -1.84 -8.81 7.75
C LYS A 176 -2.08 -8.11 6.42
N SER A 177 -1.06 -8.11 5.57
CA SER A 177 -1.19 -7.60 4.21
C SER A 177 -2.20 -8.44 3.41
N LYS A 178 -3.01 -7.78 2.59
CA LYS A 178 -3.92 -8.42 1.63
C LYS A 178 -3.36 -8.34 0.21
N LEU A 179 -2.04 -8.54 0.06
CA LEU A 179 -1.45 -8.58 -1.28
C LEU A 179 -2.13 -9.71 -2.06
N PRO A 180 -2.73 -9.44 -3.23
CA PRO A 180 -3.29 -10.48 -4.07
C PRO A 180 -2.19 -11.49 -4.33
N GLN A 181 -2.46 -12.77 -4.11
CA GLN A 181 -1.46 -13.78 -4.45
C GLN A 181 -1.29 -13.73 -5.97
N ALA A 182 -0.12 -13.32 -6.47
CA ALA A 182 0.17 -13.39 -7.89
C ALA A 182 0.07 -14.87 -8.30
N GLN A 183 -1.10 -15.26 -8.81
CA GLN A 183 -1.27 -16.52 -9.53
C GLN A 183 -0.54 -16.34 -10.85
N THR A 184 0.79 -16.44 -10.82
CA THR A 184 1.54 -16.64 -12.05
C THR A 184 0.92 -17.88 -12.71
N ALA A 185 0.60 -17.79 -14.00
CA ALA A 185 0.00 -18.88 -14.78
C ALA A 185 0.89 -20.15 -14.83
N SER A 186 2.01 -20.15 -14.10
CA SER A 186 2.93 -21.25 -13.85
C SER A 186 3.20 -21.42 -12.34
N GLY A 187 2.17 -21.31 -11.50
CA GLY A 187 1.99 -22.14 -10.30
C GLY A 187 2.95 -22.03 -9.12
N VAL A 188 4.03 -21.23 -9.12
CA VAL A 188 4.89 -21.11 -7.93
C VAL A 188 5.64 -19.77 -7.89
N ASN A 189 5.66 -19.14 -6.72
CA ASN A 189 6.50 -17.98 -6.40
C ASN A 189 7.77 -18.49 -5.70
N PHE A 190 8.92 -18.34 -6.34
CA PHE A 190 10.16 -19.08 -6.02
C PHE A 190 11.22 -18.23 -5.28
N VAL A 191 10.83 -17.61 -4.17
CA VAL A 191 11.80 -16.89 -3.34
C VAL A 191 11.87 -17.44 -1.91
N ALA A 192 11.12 -18.51 -1.59
CA ALA A 192 11.25 -19.17 -0.29
C ALA A 192 12.65 -19.82 -0.15
N PRO A 193 13.33 -19.66 1.00
CA PRO A 193 14.57 -20.38 1.28
C PRO A 193 14.22 -21.86 1.42
N VAL A 194 14.38 -22.62 0.34
CA VAL A 194 14.32 -24.06 0.41
C VAL A 194 15.57 -24.50 1.16
N ALA A 195 15.39 -25.06 2.36
CA ALA A 195 16.47 -25.57 3.18
C ALA A 195 17.40 -26.44 2.33
N THR A 196 18.71 -26.23 2.46
CA THR A 196 19.73 -27.08 1.82
C THR A 196 19.44 -28.55 2.16
N GLY A 197 19.04 -29.33 1.16
CA GLY A 197 18.66 -30.75 1.30
C GLY A 197 17.17 -31.08 1.13
N SER A 198 16.29 -30.10 0.89
CA SER A 198 14.87 -30.38 0.60
C SER A 198 14.67 -30.93 -0.83
N PRO A 199 13.85 -31.97 -1.01
CA PRO A 199 13.53 -32.53 -2.33
C PRO A 199 12.83 -31.52 -3.27
N LEU A 200 12.27 -30.43 -2.72
CA LEU A 200 11.70 -29.34 -3.51
C LEU A 200 12.77 -28.50 -4.21
N ALA A 201 14.02 -28.49 -3.74
CA ALA A 201 15.12 -27.75 -4.36
C ALA A 201 15.43 -28.27 -5.77
N ALA A 202 15.26 -29.57 -6.00
CA ALA A 202 15.46 -30.19 -7.31
C ALA A 202 14.40 -29.75 -8.33
N LEU A 203 13.16 -29.46 -7.90
CA LEU A 203 12.13 -28.89 -8.79
C LEU A 203 12.45 -27.44 -9.17
N LEU A 204 13.06 -26.65 -8.28
CA LEU A 204 13.37 -25.23 -8.53
C LEU A 204 14.25 -25.03 -9.76
N GLY A 205 15.27 -25.89 -9.94
CA GLY A 205 16.21 -25.78 -11.07
C GLY A 205 15.66 -26.26 -12.40
N GLN A 206 14.46 -26.86 -12.42
CA GLN A 206 13.84 -27.42 -13.62
C GLN A 206 12.67 -26.56 -14.14
N GLN A 207 12.33 -25.47 -13.46
CA GLN A 207 11.19 -24.62 -13.82
C GLN A 207 11.66 -23.32 -14.47
N PHE A 208 10.95 -22.93 -15.52
CA PHE A 208 11.18 -21.68 -16.22
C PHE A 208 10.32 -20.59 -15.61
N ALA A 209 10.95 -19.56 -15.05
CA ALA A 209 10.28 -18.55 -14.24
C ALA A 209 10.72 -17.13 -14.63
N PRO A 210 9.89 -16.10 -14.34
CA PRO A 210 10.33 -14.72 -14.45
C PRO A 210 11.60 -14.47 -13.66
N ILE A 211 12.48 -13.63 -14.18
CA ILE A 211 13.67 -13.18 -13.46
C ILE A 211 13.21 -12.46 -12.19
N ALA A 212 13.79 -12.81 -11.03
CA ALA A 212 13.45 -12.16 -9.77
C ALA A 212 13.67 -10.65 -9.87
N THR A 213 12.70 -9.87 -9.38
CA THR A 213 12.86 -8.42 -9.31
C THR A 213 13.50 -8.06 -7.97
N PRO A 214 14.74 -7.53 -7.96
CA PRO A 214 15.38 -7.12 -6.73
C PRO A 214 14.67 -5.88 -6.19
N LEU A 215 14.19 -5.97 -4.95
CA LEU A 215 13.60 -4.85 -4.23
C LEU A 215 14.60 -4.35 -3.20
N VAL A 216 15.29 -3.25 -3.51
CA VAL A 216 16.36 -2.71 -2.68
C VAL A 216 15.76 -1.82 -1.60
N PHE A 217 16.10 -2.12 -0.35
CA PHE A 217 15.69 -1.38 0.84
C PHE A 217 16.85 -0.53 1.37
N ASN A 218 16.74 0.79 1.28
CA ASN A 218 17.70 1.74 1.87
C ASN A 218 17.05 2.49 3.05
N GLY A 219 17.83 2.72 4.11
CA GLY A 219 17.36 3.34 5.35
C GLY A 219 16.60 2.39 6.29
N PHE A 220 16.33 1.15 5.88
CA PHE A 220 15.59 0.18 6.71
C PHE A 220 16.47 -0.54 7.72
N SER A 221 15.92 -0.85 8.89
CA SER A 221 16.58 -1.74 9.85
C SER A 221 16.61 -3.19 9.29
N PRO A 222 17.68 -3.98 9.52
CA PRO A 222 17.72 -5.37 9.10
C PRO A 222 16.56 -6.20 9.67
N GLN A 223 16.12 -5.89 10.88
CA GLN A 223 15.00 -6.53 11.55
C GLN A 223 13.67 -6.25 10.85
N ALA A 224 13.44 -5.01 10.39
CA ALA A 224 12.25 -4.67 9.61
C ALA A 224 12.24 -5.42 8.27
N VAL A 225 13.36 -5.46 7.54
CA VAL A 225 13.43 -6.22 6.28
C VAL A 225 13.14 -7.70 6.53
N ALA A 226 13.74 -8.30 7.56
CA ALA A 226 13.51 -9.70 7.92
C ALA A 226 12.04 -10.00 8.29
N GLN A 227 11.38 -9.10 9.03
CA GLN A 227 9.98 -9.24 9.45
C GLN A 227 9.01 -9.37 8.26
N PHE A 228 9.25 -8.64 7.18
CA PHE A 228 8.36 -8.63 6.00
C PHE A 228 8.82 -9.50 4.84
N THR A 229 10.05 -10.03 4.90
CA THR A 229 10.62 -10.88 3.85
C THR A 229 9.70 -12.05 3.46
N PRO A 230 9.10 -12.83 4.39
CA PRO A 230 8.22 -13.94 4.01
C PRO A 230 7.04 -13.50 3.13
N GLN A 231 6.45 -12.33 3.40
CA GLN A 231 5.32 -11.80 2.65
C GLN A 231 5.72 -11.26 1.27
N LEU A 232 6.92 -10.68 1.15
CA LEU A 232 7.44 -10.19 -0.13
C LEU A 232 7.84 -11.37 -1.04
N GLN A 233 8.45 -12.40 -0.46
CA GLN A 233 8.86 -13.60 -1.18
C GLN A 233 7.68 -14.38 -1.77
N THR A 234 6.53 -14.40 -1.06
CA THR A 234 5.31 -15.03 -1.60
C THR A 234 4.74 -14.28 -2.82
N GLN A 235 5.21 -13.06 -3.10
CA GLN A 235 4.87 -12.26 -4.27
C GLN A 235 5.95 -12.28 -5.37
N GLY A 236 6.96 -13.13 -5.25
CA GLY A 236 8.06 -13.21 -6.23
C GLY A 236 9.09 -12.07 -6.13
N LEU A 237 8.99 -11.24 -5.10
CA LEU A 237 9.96 -10.18 -4.84
C LEU A 237 11.17 -10.74 -4.08
N MET A 238 12.35 -10.22 -4.40
CA MET A 238 13.59 -10.52 -3.69
C MET A 238 14.02 -9.30 -2.87
N PRO A 239 13.73 -9.25 -1.55
CA PRO A 239 14.22 -8.17 -0.70
C PRO A 239 15.74 -8.20 -0.64
N VAL A 240 16.36 -7.07 -0.91
CA VAL A 240 17.81 -6.88 -0.80
C VAL A 240 18.06 -5.70 0.13
N SER A 241 18.82 -5.91 1.20
CA SER A 241 19.30 -4.81 2.03
C SER A 241 20.28 -3.97 1.21
N GLY A 242 19.91 -2.73 0.93
CA GLY A 242 20.78 -1.79 0.25
C GLY A 242 21.92 -1.34 1.15
N ILE A 243 23.06 -1.01 0.53
CA ILE A 243 24.25 -0.47 1.21
C ILE A 243 24.31 1.06 1.16
N GLY A 244 23.30 1.71 0.56
CA GLY A 244 23.23 3.16 0.36
C GLY A 244 22.39 3.88 1.42
N GLY A 245 22.63 5.19 1.54
CA GLY A 245 21.70 6.08 2.23
C GLY A 245 20.35 6.14 1.51
N ALA A 246 19.34 6.70 2.18
CA ALA A 246 18.02 6.82 1.61
C ALA A 246 18.01 7.65 0.29
N SER A 247 17.03 7.40 -0.58
CA SER A 247 16.90 8.09 -1.88
C SER A 247 16.09 9.36 -1.66
N GLY A 248 16.71 10.54 -1.81
CA GLY A 248 16.03 11.81 -1.59
C GLY A 248 14.78 11.98 -2.48
N ILE A 249 13.78 12.73 -2.01
CA ILE A 249 12.62 13.08 -2.83
C ILE A 249 13.07 14.02 -3.94
N THR A 250 13.12 13.53 -5.18
CA THR A 250 13.50 14.32 -6.35
C THR A 250 12.28 14.91 -7.06
N PRO A 251 12.36 16.16 -7.58
CA PRO A 251 11.33 16.70 -8.47
C PRO A 251 11.36 16.01 -9.84
N LEU A 252 10.32 16.20 -10.65
CA LEU A 252 10.30 15.70 -12.01
C LEU A 252 11.46 16.33 -12.83
N GLY A 253 12.34 15.47 -13.33
CA GLY A 253 13.50 15.83 -14.13
C GLY A 253 13.15 16.22 -15.56
N LYS A 254 14.09 16.90 -16.23
CA LYS A 254 13.94 17.24 -17.65
C LYS A 254 14.14 15.99 -18.51
N VAL A 255 13.17 15.71 -19.37
CA VAL A 255 13.24 14.62 -20.34
C VAL A 255 14.09 15.04 -21.53
N THR A 256 15.06 14.20 -21.90
CA THR A 256 15.92 14.37 -23.08
C THR A 256 15.85 13.12 -23.96
N ASP A 257 16.48 13.15 -25.14
CA ASP A 257 16.56 11.97 -26.02
C ASP A 257 17.39 10.82 -25.42
N LYS A 258 18.22 11.10 -24.41
CA LYS A 258 19.01 10.08 -23.69
C LYS A 258 18.29 9.50 -22.48
N THR A 259 17.28 10.19 -21.95
CA THR A 259 16.53 9.77 -20.77
C THR A 259 15.90 8.41 -21.02
N LEU A 260 16.26 7.42 -20.19
CA LEU A 260 15.74 6.05 -20.29
C LEU A 260 15.81 5.46 -21.71
N ALA A 261 16.97 5.57 -22.36
CA ALA A 261 17.21 4.93 -23.66
C ALA A 261 17.18 3.38 -23.56
N PRO A 262 16.86 2.64 -24.64
CA PRO A 262 16.87 1.17 -24.62
C PRO A 262 18.18 0.57 -24.10
N GLY A 263 18.09 -0.34 -23.13
CA GLY A 263 19.22 -0.99 -22.47
C GLY A 263 19.69 -0.29 -21.18
N THR A 264 19.29 0.97 -20.95
CA THR A 264 19.62 1.68 -19.70
C THR A 264 18.82 1.11 -18.52
N SER A 265 19.32 1.32 -17.30
CA SER A 265 18.63 0.90 -16.09
C SER A 265 17.51 1.86 -15.71
N VAL A 266 16.37 1.30 -15.32
CA VAL A 266 15.19 2.02 -14.82
C VAL A 266 14.86 1.56 -13.42
N SER A 267 14.45 2.49 -12.57
CA SER A 267 13.98 2.21 -11.21
C SER A 267 12.51 2.57 -11.04
N VAL A 268 11.79 1.70 -10.33
CA VAL A 268 10.41 1.93 -9.88
C VAL A 268 10.44 2.07 -8.37
N GLU A 269 10.20 3.29 -7.87
CA GLU A 269 10.28 3.56 -6.42
C GLU A 269 8.91 3.39 -5.76
N LEU A 270 8.81 2.51 -4.78
CA LEU A 270 7.63 2.33 -3.94
C LEU A 270 7.64 3.27 -2.73
N VAL A 271 8.84 3.60 -2.22
CA VAL A 271 9.07 4.57 -1.15
C VAL A 271 10.29 5.41 -1.52
N ARG A 272 10.23 6.72 -1.23
CA ARG A 272 11.33 7.67 -1.41
C ARG A 272 11.36 8.74 -0.31
N GLY A 273 12.53 9.28 0.01
CA GLY A 273 12.78 10.18 1.15
C GLY A 273 13.78 9.58 2.13
N ASP A 274 13.52 9.68 3.42
CA ASP A 274 14.35 9.09 4.48
C ASP A 274 14.36 7.55 4.49
N TYR A 275 13.41 6.94 3.76
CA TYR A 275 13.41 5.53 3.39
C TYR A 275 13.36 5.42 1.86
N SER A 276 13.95 4.36 1.32
CA SER A 276 13.75 4.01 -0.09
C SER A 276 13.51 2.52 -0.26
N VAL A 277 12.49 2.21 -1.05
CA VAL A 277 12.14 0.86 -1.49
C VAL A 277 12.00 0.94 -2.99
N ALA A 278 12.94 0.37 -3.74
CA ALA A 278 12.97 0.53 -5.19
C ALA A 278 13.25 -0.79 -5.91
N ALA A 279 12.48 -1.06 -6.96
CA ALA A 279 12.72 -2.15 -7.88
C ALA A 279 13.52 -1.65 -9.07
N SER A 280 14.55 -2.39 -9.50
CA SER A 280 15.38 -1.99 -10.64
C SER A 280 15.37 -3.05 -11.73
N GLY A 281 15.32 -2.59 -12.98
CA GLY A 281 15.40 -3.42 -14.17
C GLY A 281 15.99 -2.64 -15.35
N THR A 282 15.60 -3.01 -16.56
CA THR A 282 16.16 -2.44 -17.80
C THR A 282 15.05 -1.95 -18.72
N VAL A 283 15.29 -0.81 -19.38
CA VAL A 283 14.40 -0.29 -20.42
C VAL A 283 14.52 -1.16 -21.67
N THR A 284 13.41 -1.74 -22.12
CA THR A 284 13.34 -2.50 -23.36
C THR A 284 13.22 -1.57 -24.56
N HIS A 285 12.25 -0.66 -24.52
CA HIS A 285 11.92 0.16 -25.67
C HIS A 285 11.43 1.53 -25.23
N ARG A 286 11.79 2.54 -26.01
CA ARG A 286 11.29 3.90 -25.90
C ARG A 286 10.65 4.30 -27.22
N ASP A 287 9.38 4.66 -27.16
CA ASP A 287 8.61 5.21 -28.29
C ASP A 287 8.13 6.62 -27.89
N GLY A 288 8.91 7.63 -28.26
CA GLY A 288 8.69 9.01 -27.80
C GLY A 288 8.77 9.13 -26.28
N GLU A 289 7.63 9.44 -25.65
CA GLU A 289 7.49 9.55 -24.18
C GLU A 289 7.13 8.21 -23.52
N ARG A 290 6.87 7.17 -24.31
CA ARG A 290 6.42 5.86 -23.83
C ARG A 290 7.60 4.97 -23.53
N ILE A 291 7.62 4.38 -22.34
CA ILE A 291 8.69 3.49 -21.88
C ILE A 291 8.13 2.10 -21.61
N TYR A 292 8.78 1.08 -22.16
CA TYR A 292 8.48 -0.33 -21.94
C TYR A 292 9.67 -0.98 -21.24
N ALA A 293 9.44 -1.71 -20.14
CA ALA A 293 10.51 -2.32 -19.35
C ALA A 293 10.10 -3.68 -18.73
N PHE A 294 11.09 -4.37 -18.14
CA PHE A 294 11.02 -5.68 -17.45
C PHE A 294 10.71 -6.89 -18.34
N GLY A 295 9.80 -6.80 -19.30
CA GLY A 295 9.41 -7.93 -20.14
C GLY A 295 8.58 -9.00 -19.42
N HIS A 296 8.29 -8.84 -18.12
CA HIS A 296 7.38 -9.63 -17.31
C HIS A 296 6.69 -8.71 -16.28
N PRO A 297 5.55 -9.11 -15.69
CA PRO A 297 4.89 -8.28 -14.68
C PRO A 297 5.80 -8.05 -13.48
N PHE A 298 5.71 -6.87 -12.89
CA PHE A 298 6.39 -6.56 -11.64
C PHE A 298 5.57 -7.08 -10.45
N LEU A 299 4.35 -6.56 -10.29
CA LEU A 299 3.40 -6.90 -9.22
C LEU A 299 2.03 -7.29 -9.79
N SER A 300 1.83 -7.18 -11.11
CA SER A 300 0.55 -7.39 -11.80
C SER A 300 -0.59 -6.50 -11.29
N LEU A 301 -0.28 -5.28 -10.83
CA LEU A 301 -1.28 -4.33 -10.30
C LEU A 301 -2.27 -3.86 -11.36
N GLY A 302 -1.87 -3.99 -12.62
CA GLY A 302 -2.68 -3.58 -13.73
C GLY A 302 -2.53 -2.10 -14.03
N SER A 303 -3.39 -1.26 -13.44
CA SER A 303 -3.16 0.19 -13.46
C SER A 303 -2.23 0.54 -12.31
N ALA A 304 -1.26 1.40 -12.54
CA ALA A 304 -0.30 1.81 -11.53
C ALA A 304 -0.08 3.33 -11.61
N ASP A 305 0.44 3.92 -10.55
CA ASP A 305 0.94 5.29 -10.56
C ASP A 305 2.15 5.38 -9.63
N MET A 306 3.32 4.97 -10.15
CA MET A 306 4.57 4.88 -9.37
C MET A 306 5.69 5.67 -10.03
N PRO A 307 6.63 6.24 -9.26
CA PRO A 307 7.83 6.88 -9.79
C PRO A 307 8.58 6.02 -10.80
N MET A 308 8.87 6.59 -11.96
CA MET A 308 9.80 6.03 -12.93
C MET A 308 11.05 6.92 -12.96
N SER A 309 12.14 6.39 -12.42
CA SER A 309 13.37 7.12 -12.19
C SER A 309 14.52 6.53 -13.01
N GLU A 310 15.46 7.39 -13.40
CA GLU A 310 16.76 6.92 -13.88
C GLU A 310 17.46 6.13 -12.77
N SER A 311 18.35 5.21 -13.14
CA SER A 311 19.00 4.34 -12.17
C SER A 311 20.50 4.24 -12.44
N SER A 312 21.28 4.36 -11.37
CA SER A 312 22.72 4.13 -11.41
C SER A 312 23.04 2.76 -10.83
N VAL A 313 23.75 1.94 -11.61
CA VAL A 313 24.20 0.61 -11.21
C VAL A 313 25.58 0.74 -10.58
N VAL A 314 25.71 0.33 -9.32
CA VAL A 314 27.03 0.24 -8.68
C VAL A 314 27.80 -0.92 -9.30
N THR A 315 27.19 -2.10 -9.32
CA THR A 315 27.73 -3.32 -9.93
C THR A 315 26.66 -4.42 -10.00
N VAL A 316 26.92 -5.47 -10.76
CA VAL A 316 26.21 -6.74 -10.65
C VAL A 316 26.99 -7.65 -9.70
N ILE A 317 26.34 -8.11 -8.64
CA ILE A 317 26.94 -9.01 -7.65
C ILE A 317 26.73 -10.45 -8.15
N PRO A 318 27.80 -11.18 -8.51
CA PRO A 318 27.70 -12.60 -8.85
C PRO A 318 27.37 -13.39 -7.60
N ASN A 319 26.38 -14.28 -7.67
CA ASN A 319 25.95 -15.06 -6.52
C ASN A 319 25.45 -16.44 -6.97
N THR A 320 25.85 -17.48 -6.23
CA THR A 320 25.54 -18.88 -6.54
C THR A 320 24.04 -19.20 -6.48
N LEU A 321 23.29 -18.48 -5.64
CA LEU A 321 21.83 -18.61 -5.57
C LEU A 321 21.17 -17.77 -6.66
N ASN A 322 21.38 -16.45 -6.63
CA ASN A 322 20.83 -15.50 -7.59
C ASN A 322 21.74 -14.27 -7.68
N SER A 323 22.47 -14.13 -8.79
CA SER A 323 23.16 -12.88 -9.12
C SER A 323 22.15 -11.73 -9.21
N PHE A 324 22.53 -10.52 -8.80
CA PHE A 324 21.62 -9.37 -8.83
C PHE A 324 22.32 -8.04 -9.07
N LYS A 325 21.57 -7.09 -9.62
CA LYS A 325 21.99 -5.71 -9.86
C LYS A 325 21.88 -4.90 -8.57
N LEU A 326 23.01 -4.38 -8.08
CA LEU A 326 23.02 -3.42 -6.97
C LEU A 326 22.91 -2.02 -7.56
N ALA A 327 21.70 -1.46 -7.52
CA ALA A 327 21.38 -0.18 -8.12
C ALA A 327 20.75 0.78 -7.11
N SER A 328 20.89 2.07 -7.40
CA SER A 328 20.26 3.17 -6.67
C SER A 328 19.35 3.93 -7.62
N ALA A 329 18.20 4.39 -7.12
CA ALA A 329 17.32 5.28 -7.85
C ALA A 329 17.93 6.69 -7.93
N GLY A 330 17.85 7.29 -9.11
CA GLY A 330 18.28 8.64 -9.40
C GLY A 330 17.11 9.59 -9.56
N GLN A 331 17.17 10.46 -10.56
CA GLN A 331 16.14 11.46 -10.80
C GLN A 331 14.85 10.82 -11.34
N MET A 332 13.70 11.18 -10.75
CA MET A 332 12.40 10.86 -11.32
C MET A 332 12.22 11.58 -12.65
N VAL A 333 11.87 10.85 -13.70
CA VAL A 333 11.68 11.40 -15.06
C VAL A 333 10.29 11.10 -15.63
N GLY A 334 9.46 10.36 -14.89
CA GLY A 334 8.10 10.04 -15.28
C GLY A 334 7.40 9.16 -14.26
N SER A 335 6.33 8.49 -14.70
CA SER A 335 5.59 7.52 -13.89
C SER A 335 5.33 6.22 -14.64
N ILE A 336 5.30 5.11 -13.90
CA ILE A 336 4.76 3.83 -14.36
C ILE A 336 3.24 3.92 -14.26
N SER A 337 2.57 3.74 -15.39
CA SER A 337 1.11 3.83 -15.50
C SER A 337 0.43 2.46 -15.63
N GLN A 338 1.17 1.43 -16.04
CA GLN A 338 0.65 0.06 -16.13
C GLN A 338 1.68 -0.99 -15.75
N ASP A 339 1.19 -2.08 -15.16
CA ASP A 339 1.93 -3.28 -14.79
C ASP A 339 1.13 -4.52 -15.21
N ARG A 340 1.57 -5.21 -16.26
CA ARG A 340 0.79 -6.23 -16.98
C ARG A 340 1.64 -7.47 -17.23
N SER A 341 1.01 -8.52 -17.76
CA SER A 341 1.62 -9.84 -17.96
C SER A 341 2.84 -9.89 -18.89
N THR A 342 3.18 -8.82 -19.61
CA THR A 342 4.33 -8.75 -20.51
C THR A 342 5.34 -7.66 -20.12
N GLY A 343 5.21 -7.03 -18.95
CA GLY A 343 6.11 -5.96 -18.54
C GLY A 343 5.45 -4.86 -17.72
N ILE A 344 6.20 -3.78 -17.56
CA ILE A 344 5.70 -2.48 -17.09
C ILE A 344 5.74 -1.44 -18.22
N TYR A 345 4.83 -0.48 -18.13
CA TYR A 345 4.73 0.64 -19.06
C TYR A 345 4.68 1.96 -18.30
N GLY A 346 5.50 2.91 -18.74
CA GLY A 346 5.60 4.24 -18.14
C GLY A 346 5.51 5.37 -19.17
N GLN A 347 5.27 6.56 -18.65
CA GLN A 347 5.22 7.81 -19.41
C GLN A 347 6.21 8.79 -18.84
N LEU A 348 7.10 9.30 -19.69
CA LEU A 348 8.02 10.38 -19.36
C LEU A 348 7.25 11.69 -19.13
N GLY A 349 7.80 12.57 -18.29
CA GLY A 349 7.24 13.91 -18.07
C GLY A 349 5.97 13.96 -17.20
N HIS A 350 5.54 12.84 -16.64
CA HIS A 350 4.36 12.75 -15.78
C HIS A 350 4.78 12.38 -14.35
N ALA A 351 4.42 13.19 -13.37
CA ALA A 351 4.70 12.88 -11.97
C ALA A 351 3.57 12.01 -11.37
N PRO A 352 3.89 10.96 -10.61
CA PRO A 352 2.89 10.14 -9.93
C PRO A 352 2.32 10.83 -8.69
N LYS A 353 1.14 10.39 -8.26
CA LYS A 353 0.56 10.80 -6.98
C LYS A 353 1.08 9.89 -5.86
N MET A 354 1.96 10.43 -5.02
CA MET A 354 2.46 9.75 -3.83
C MET A 354 1.77 10.27 -2.57
N ILE A 355 1.78 9.47 -1.50
CA ILE A 355 1.24 9.85 -0.20
C ILE A 355 2.39 10.34 0.69
N PRO A 356 2.44 11.63 1.07
CA PRO A 356 3.46 12.14 1.98
C PRO A 356 3.26 11.62 3.39
N VAL A 357 4.35 11.22 4.05
CA VAL A 357 4.37 10.74 5.42
C VAL A 357 5.41 11.50 6.23
N THR A 358 5.00 12.01 7.38
CA THR A 358 5.88 12.62 8.37
C THR A 358 5.73 11.92 9.71
N ILE A 359 6.84 11.46 10.29
CA ILE A 359 6.89 10.87 11.62
C ILE A 359 7.77 11.73 12.51
N ASN A 360 7.23 12.23 13.62
CA ASN A 360 8.00 12.78 14.72
C ASN A 360 8.14 11.71 15.81
N LEU A 361 9.33 11.13 15.94
CA LEU A 361 9.63 10.10 16.92
C LEU A 361 10.27 10.74 18.17
N HIS A 362 9.54 10.69 19.28
CA HIS A 362 10.05 10.94 20.62
C HIS A 362 10.67 9.64 21.15
N THR A 363 11.99 9.61 21.19
CA THR A 363 12.76 8.42 21.58
C THR A 363 12.76 8.19 23.08
N SER A 364 13.12 6.97 23.50
CA SER A 364 13.31 6.63 24.93
C SER A 364 14.47 7.39 25.61
N ARG A 365 15.30 8.07 24.80
CA ARG A 365 16.50 8.83 25.23
C ARG A 365 16.27 10.35 25.19
N ASP A 366 15.02 10.78 25.25
CA ASP A 366 14.61 12.20 25.25
C ASP A 366 15.09 12.99 24.00
N HIS A 367 15.29 12.31 22.87
CA HIS A 367 15.55 12.92 21.57
C HIS A 367 14.29 12.90 20.69
N VAL A 368 14.16 13.90 19.81
CA VAL A 368 13.09 13.96 18.80
C VAL A 368 13.70 13.87 17.42
N GLU A 369 13.35 12.81 16.69
CA GLU A 369 13.78 12.59 15.30
C GLU A 369 12.58 12.76 14.36
N THR A 370 12.76 13.51 13.27
CA THR A 370 11.71 13.66 12.26
C THR A 370 12.09 12.93 10.98
N PHE A 371 11.22 12.02 10.54
CA PHE A 371 11.35 11.29 9.28
C PHE A 371 10.34 11.81 8.26
N ARG A 372 10.77 12.03 7.02
CA ARG A 372 9.97 12.48 5.89
C ARG A 372 10.20 11.59 4.68
N TYR A 373 9.12 11.01 4.19
CA TYR A 373 9.14 10.16 3.01
C TYR A 373 7.78 10.16 2.32
N GLU A 374 7.72 9.58 1.14
CA GLU A 374 6.50 9.37 0.39
C GLU A 374 6.36 7.88 0.07
N VAL A 375 5.12 7.38 0.13
CA VAL A 375 4.78 6.00 -0.22
C VAL A 375 3.90 5.95 -1.46
N ALA A 376 4.04 4.90 -2.26
CA ALA A 376 3.20 4.66 -3.43
C ALA A 376 1.71 4.62 -3.03
N ASN A 377 0.86 5.24 -3.86
CA ASN A 377 -0.58 5.27 -3.69
C ASN A 377 -1.23 4.10 -4.45
N ASP A 378 -1.48 3.00 -3.74
CA ASP A 378 -2.05 1.78 -4.30
C ASP A 378 -2.83 1.01 -3.22
N GLU A 379 -3.94 0.38 -3.63
CA GLU A 379 -4.88 -0.31 -2.72
C GLU A 379 -4.20 -1.37 -1.84
N PHE A 380 -3.17 -2.04 -2.36
CA PHE A 380 -2.49 -3.15 -1.70
C PHE A 380 -1.14 -2.75 -1.11
N LEU A 381 -0.39 -1.88 -1.80
CA LEU A 381 0.96 -1.49 -1.38
C LEU A 381 0.95 -0.45 -0.26
N THR A 382 0.13 0.59 -0.33
CA THR A 382 0.15 1.68 0.66
C THR A 382 0.10 1.18 2.12
N PRO A 383 -0.85 0.32 2.54
CA PRO A 383 -0.89 -0.13 3.93
C PRO A 383 0.32 -0.99 4.32
N LEU A 384 0.87 -1.77 3.39
CA LEU A 384 2.10 -2.54 3.61
C LEU A 384 3.30 -1.62 3.80
N LEU A 385 3.50 -0.66 2.90
CA LEU A 385 4.64 0.25 2.94
C LEU A 385 4.61 1.13 4.19
N LEU A 386 3.43 1.60 4.60
CA LEU A 386 3.27 2.32 5.88
C LEU A 386 3.65 1.45 7.08
N ASN A 387 3.18 0.19 7.12
CA ASN A 387 3.53 -0.71 8.21
C ASN A 387 5.05 -0.93 8.28
N MET A 388 5.66 -1.24 7.13
CA MET A 388 7.10 -1.48 7.01
C MET A 388 7.94 -0.27 7.43
N THR A 389 7.60 0.93 6.95
CA THR A 389 8.36 2.16 7.21
C THR A 389 8.23 2.59 8.68
N ILE A 390 7.02 2.58 9.26
CA ILE A 390 6.80 2.90 10.68
C ILE A 390 7.51 1.88 11.58
N TYR A 391 7.41 0.58 11.28
CA TYR A 391 8.12 -0.45 12.05
C TYR A 391 9.63 -0.30 11.94
N SER A 392 10.14 0.08 10.76
CA SER A 392 11.55 0.37 10.57
C SER A 392 11.99 1.58 11.38
N THR A 393 11.23 2.68 11.40
CA THR A 393 11.51 3.87 12.23
C THR A 393 11.66 3.51 13.70
N LEU A 394 10.75 2.71 14.22
CA LEU A 394 10.81 2.26 15.61
C LEU A 394 12.02 1.36 15.86
N THR A 395 12.29 0.38 15.00
CA THR A 395 13.39 -0.58 15.22
C THR A 395 14.78 -0.02 14.88
N SER A 396 14.90 1.05 14.11
CA SER A 396 16.18 1.73 13.84
C SER A 396 16.58 2.67 14.96
N SER A 397 15.61 3.33 15.60
CA SER A 397 15.87 4.37 16.60
C SER A 397 15.70 3.87 18.04
N GLU A 398 14.88 2.81 18.27
CA GLU A 398 14.62 2.27 19.60
C GLU A 398 15.20 0.87 19.81
N ARG A 399 15.30 0.49 21.08
CA ARG A 399 15.61 -0.88 21.47
C ARG A 399 14.47 -1.80 21.00
N SER A 400 14.81 -2.76 20.15
CA SER A 400 13.82 -3.64 19.52
C SER A 400 13.50 -4.93 20.29
N LEU A 401 14.28 -5.24 21.34
CA LEU A 401 14.17 -6.46 22.14
C LEU A 401 13.71 -6.17 23.56
N GLY A 402 12.69 -6.92 24.00
CA GLY A 402 12.11 -6.83 25.33
C GLY A 402 10.83 -6.01 25.34
N ASP A 403 10.37 -5.70 26.54
CA ASP A 403 9.16 -4.91 26.71
C ASP A 403 9.40 -3.44 26.38
N ALA A 404 8.40 -2.81 25.79
CA ALA A 404 8.39 -1.39 25.47
C ALA A 404 6.95 -0.85 25.55
N THR A 405 6.83 0.47 25.75
CA THR A 405 5.58 1.19 25.56
C THR A 405 5.71 2.13 24.37
N VAL A 406 4.84 1.97 23.37
CA VAL A 406 4.77 2.85 22.19
C VAL A 406 3.41 3.53 22.15
N SER A 407 3.40 4.86 22.13
CA SER A 407 2.22 5.68 21.91
C SER A 407 2.24 6.22 20.47
N VAL A 408 1.13 6.12 19.76
CA VAL A 408 0.93 6.66 18.41
C VAL A 408 -0.19 7.69 18.48
N ARG A 409 0.13 8.91 18.10
CA ARG A 409 -0.84 9.98 17.84
C ARG A 409 -0.66 10.47 16.42
N GLY A 410 -1.73 10.90 15.77
CA GLY A 410 -1.57 11.44 14.42
C GLY A 410 -2.85 11.59 13.65
N LYS A 411 -2.68 11.97 12.38
CA LYS A 411 -3.76 12.20 11.43
C LYS A 411 -3.43 11.60 10.07
N ILE A 412 -4.44 11.03 9.43
CA ILE A 412 -4.42 10.64 8.02
C ILE A 412 -5.49 11.47 7.32
N GLU A 413 -5.06 12.32 6.39
CA GLU A 413 -6.00 13.13 5.60
C GLU A 413 -6.73 12.25 4.58
N VAL A 414 -8.03 12.48 4.40
CA VAL A 414 -8.86 11.78 3.42
C VAL A 414 -9.66 12.83 2.66
N LYS A 415 -9.50 12.89 1.33
CA LYS A 415 -10.09 13.95 0.51
C LYS A 415 -11.62 13.95 0.62
N GLY A 416 -12.20 15.11 0.90
CA GLY A 416 -13.66 15.28 1.02
C GLY A 416 -14.26 14.68 2.29
N GLN A 417 -13.43 14.24 3.24
CA GLN A 417 -13.86 13.64 4.51
C GLN A 417 -13.15 14.30 5.69
N ALA A 418 -13.60 14.01 6.91
CA ALA A 418 -12.85 14.36 8.11
C ALA A 418 -11.55 13.53 8.18
N PRO A 419 -10.44 14.09 8.71
CA PRO A 419 -9.22 13.32 8.88
C PRO A 419 -9.43 12.16 9.85
N ILE A 420 -8.75 11.03 9.60
CA ILE A 420 -8.68 9.94 10.57
C ILE A 420 -7.76 10.39 11.70
N THR A 421 -8.25 10.35 12.94
CA THR A 421 -7.46 10.67 14.13
C THR A 421 -7.02 9.39 14.81
N LEU A 422 -5.72 9.27 15.04
CA LEU A 422 -5.11 8.12 15.70
C LEU A 422 -4.69 8.52 17.11
N GLU A 423 -5.08 7.74 18.10
CA GLU A 423 -4.60 7.82 19.49
C GLU A 423 -4.58 6.41 20.08
N ARG A 424 -3.38 5.81 20.13
CA ARG A 424 -3.18 4.42 20.55
C ARG A 424 -1.94 4.30 21.44
N ARG A 425 -1.96 3.37 22.39
CA ARG A 425 -0.79 3.03 23.20
C ARG A 425 -0.65 1.52 23.34
N PHE A 426 0.55 0.99 23.13
CA PHE A 426 0.84 -0.44 23.21
C PHE A 426 1.96 -0.66 24.21
N SER A 427 1.72 -1.48 25.23
CA SER A 427 2.70 -1.78 26.29
C SER A 427 2.91 -3.29 26.42
N MET A 428 3.71 -3.86 25.52
CA MET A 428 3.94 -5.30 25.40
C MET A 428 5.25 -5.57 24.63
N GLN A 429 5.72 -6.80 24.67
CA GLN A 429 6.72 -7.26 23.72
C GLN A 429 6.18 -7.09 22.30
N GLY A 430 6.97 -6.49 21.40
CA GLY A 430 6.51 -6.20 20.04
C GLY A 430 5.55 -5.00 19.93
N ALA A 431 5.52 -4.10 20.92
CA ALA A 431 4.74 -2.86 20.85
C ALA A 431 4.94 -2.08 19.53
N GLY A 432 6.15 -2.12 18.96
CA GLY A 432 6.44 -1.43 17.70
C GLY A 432 5.72 -1.99 16.48
N ILE A 433 5.55 -3.31 16.35
CA ILE A 433 4.81 -3.88 15.20
C ILE A 433 3.31 -3.63 15.33
N ALA A 434 2.77 -3.66 16.55
CA ALA A 434 1.37 -3.30 16.81
C ALA A 434 1.10 -1.81 16.58
N ALA A 435 2.03 -0.94 16.96
CA ALA A 435 1.97 0.49 16.66
C ALA A 435 1.89 0.74 15.14
N ALA A 436 2.78 0.11 14.36
CA ALA A 436 2.75 0.19 12.89
C ALA A 436 1.44 -0.37 12.30
N GLY A 437 0.98 -1.52 12.80
CA GLY A 437 -0.28 -2.15 12.40
C GLY A 437 -1.51 -1.28 12.67
N SER A 438 -1.51 -0.53 13.78
CA SER A 438 -2.62 0.37 14.15
C SER A 438 -2.80 1.56 13.20
N VAL A 439 -1.75 1.94 12.46
CA VAL A 439 -1.81 2.96 11.39
C VAL A 439 -2.22 2.31 10.07
N ALA A 440 -1.65 1.14 9.74
CA ALA A 440 -1.89 0.44 8.49
C ALA A 440 -3.32 -0.10 8.36
N ALA A 441 -3.95 -0.52 9.47
CA ALA A 441 -5.27 -1.12 9.47
C ALA A 441 -6.40 -0.17 8.98
N PRO A 442 -6.54 1.06 9.49
CA PRO A 442 -7.48 2.05 8.95
C PRO A 442 -7.26 2.34 7.46
N VAL A 443 -5.99 2.49 7.04
CA VAL A 443 -5.63 2.74 5.64
C VAL A 443 -6.07 1.58 4.74
N GLN A 444 -5.81 0.34 5.17
CA GLN A 444 -6.25 -0.85 4.46
C GLN A 444 -7.77 -0.94 4.37
N ALA A 445 -8.50 -0.61 5.45
CA ALA A 445 -9.96 -0.62 5.43
C ALA A 445 -10.54 0.42 4.46
N LEU A 446 -9.96 1.64 4.43
CA LEU A 446 -10.36 2.69 3.51
C LEU A 446 -10.12 2.27 2.05
N LEU A 447 -8.90 1.84 1.72
CA LEU A 447 -8.53 1.49 0.35
C LEU A 447 -9.23 0.23 -0.17
N SER A 448 -9.49 -0.75 0.70
CA SER A 448 -10.19 -1.99 0.32
C SER A 448 -11.71 -1.94 0.50
N SER A 449 -12.27 -0.76 0.82
CA SER A 449 -13.69 -0.54 1.14
C SER A 449 -14.65 -0.84 -0.01
N GLY A 450 -14.17 -0.70 -1.26
CA GLY A 450 -14.99 -0.75 -2.47
C GLY A 450 -15.57 0.60 -2.89
N PHE A 451 -15.40 1.67 -2.10
CA PHE A 451 -15.84 3.00 -2.52
C PHE A 451 -14.98 3.55 -3.66
N GLU A 452 -15.61 4.26 -4.58
CA GLU A 452 -14.91 4.96 -5.64
C GLU A 452 -14.20 6.20 -5.09
N ASN A 453 -13.07 6.59 -5.71
CA ASN A 453 -12.33 7.82 -5.42
C ASN A 453 -11.84 7.99 -3.97
N VAL A 454 -11.48 6.90 -3.28
CA VAL A 454 -10.77 6.99 -2.00
C VAL A 454 -9.37 7.57 -2.24
N GLU A 455 -9.24 8.87 -2.01
CA GLU A 455 -7.96 9.59 -2.13
C GLU A 455 -7.41 9.92 -0.74
N LEU A 456 -6.29 9.27 -0.38
CA LEU A 456 -5.54 9.58 0.83
C LEU A 456 -4.65 10.81 0.61
N GLY A 457 -4.62 11.68 1.61
CA GLY A 457 -3.71 12.81 1.70
C GLY A 457 -2.54 12.53 2.64
N PRO A 458 -1.86 13.58 3.13
CA PRO A 458 -0.72 13.43 4.04
C PRO A 458 -1.01 12.63 5.30
N VAL A 459 -0.04 11.84 5.74
CA VAL A 459 -0.02 11.11 7.00
C VAL A 459 0.97 11.78 7.94
N THR A 460 0.50 12.28 9.09
CA THR A 460 1.36 12.90 10.11
C THR A 460 1.23 12.15 11.42
N LEU A 461 2.34 11.62 11.93
CA LEU A 461 2.38 10.81 13.14
C LEU A 461 3.35 11.40 14.17
N ASP A 462 2.92 11.49 15.41
CA ASP A 462 3.73 11.74 16.59
C ASP A 462 3.79 10.44 17.38
N ILE A 463 4.96 9.81 17.38
CA ILE A 463 5.20 8.51 18.01
C ILE A 463 6.11 8.72 19.21
N ALA A 464 5.74 8.17 20.37
CA ALA A 464 6.58 8.20 21.56
C ALA A 464 6.89 6.78 22.02
N ALA A 465 8.16 6.47 22.26
CA ALA A 465 8.62 5.15 22.69
C ALA A 465 9.32 5.24 24.04
N THR A 466 9.07 4.26 24.92
CA THR A 466 9.81 4.08 26.16
C THR A 466 10.20 2.62 26.35
N ASP A 467 11.31 2.40 27.05
CA ASP A 467 11.85 1.07 27.36
C ASP A 467 11.17 0.39 28.56
N GLU A 468 10.09 0.98 29.07
CA GLU A 468 9.36 0.49 30.22
C GLU A 468 8.04 -0.15 29.77
N ARG A 469 7.70 -1.29 30.36
CA ARG A 469 6.34 -1.83 30.27
C ARG A 469 5.42 -1.07 31.23
N ARG A 470 4.49 -0.29 30.69
CA ARG A 470 3.45 0.40 31.45
C ARG A 470 2.13 -0.31 31.28
N MET A 471 2.04 -1.52 31.82
CA MET A 471 0.84 -2.35 31.79
C MET A 471 0.25 -2.55 33.18
N ALA A 472 -1.08 -2.57 33.26
CA ALA A 472 -1.82 -2.89 34.47
C ALA A 472 -3.08 -3.69 34.17
N THR A 473 -3.64 -4.35 35.18
CA THR A 473 -4.89 -5.12 35.10
C THR A 473 -5.93 -4.53 36.03
N LEU A 474 -7.18 -4.49 35.58
CA LEU A 474 -8.33 -4.13 36.42
C LEU A 474 -8.75 -5.34 37.27
N ASP A 475 -8.30 -5.37 38.53
CA ASP A 475 -8.53 -6.51 39.44
C ASP A 475 -9.97 -6.60 39.93
N ARG A 476 -10.56 -5.47 40.36
CA ARG A 476 -11.93 -5.39 40.85
C ARG A 476 -12.45 -3.94 40.85
N ILE A 477 -13.76 -3.79 40.95
CA ILE A 477 -14.42 -2.51 41.22
C ILE A 477 -15.25 -2.61 42.51
N ALA A 478 -15.42 -1.48 43.20
CA ALA A 478 -16.32 -1.34 44.34
C ALA A 478 -17.14 -0.06 44.21
N LEU A 479 -18.30 -0.02 44.87
CA LEU A 479 -19.16 1.16 44.95
C LEU A 479 -19.11 1.70 46.38
N ASP A 480 -19.18 3.01 46.52
CA ASP A 480 -19.43 3.65 47.80
C ASP A 480 -20.85 3.35 48.33
N ARG A 481 -21.82 3.18 47.41
CA ARG A 481 -23.20 2.79 47.70
C ARG A 481 -23.82 1.96 46.57
N SER A 482 -24.63 0.97 46.94
CA SER A 482 -25.35 0.09 46.00
C SER A 482 -26.76 0.56 45.64
N GLU A 483 -27.31 1.50 46.41
CA GLU A 483 -28.63 2.11 46.19
C GLU A 483 -28.45 3.60 45.90
N VAL A 484 -29.04 4.06 44.81
CA VAL A 484 -28.90 5.43 44.30
C VAL A 484 -30.23 5.92 43.73
N ARG A 485 -30.45 7.23 43.75
CA ARG A 485 -31.59 7.85 43.04
C ARG A 485 -31.19 8.33 41.65
N SER A 486 -32.17 8.46 40.77
CA SER A 486 -31.97 9.04 39.45
C SER A 486 -31.41 10.46 39.55
N GLY A 487 -30.37 10.78 38.78
CA GLY A 487 -29.65 12.05 38.84
C GLY A 487 -28.53 12.12 39.89
N GLU A 488 -28.43 11.15 40.80
CA GLU A 488 -27.33 11.11 41.77
C GLU A 488 -26.01 10.60 41.15
N THR A 489 -24.89 10.98 41.77
CA THR A 489 -23.56 10.51 41.39
C THR A 489 -23.10 9.42 42.35
N VAL A 490 -22.67 8.28 41.83
CA VAL A 490 -22.05 7.18 42.61
C VAL A 490 -20.54 7.18 42.41
N GLU A 491 -19.77 6.93 43.47
CA GLU A 491 -18.32 6.78 43.34
C GLU A 491 -17.95 5.32 43.11
N VAL A 492 -17.30 5.07 41.97
CA VAL A 492 -16.76 3.76 41.63
C VAL A 492 -15.28 3.75 41.94
N GLN A 493 -14.85 2.80 42.77
CA GLN A 493 -13.46 2.57 43.11
C GLN A 493 -12.92 1.43 42.25
N ALA A 494 -12.14 1.75 41.23
CA ALA A 494 -11.46 0.79 40.38
C ALA A 494 -10.08 0.46 40.95
N TYR A 495 -9.87 -0.81 41.33
CA TYR A 495 -8.60 -1.31 41.85
C TYR A 495 -7.78 -1.84 40.69
N VAL A 496 -6.67 -1.15 40.40
CA VAL A 496 -5.80 -1.46 39.29
C VAL A 496 -4.46 -1.94 39.84
N ARG A 497 -3.94 -3.03 39.27
CA ARG A 497 -2.67 -3.64 39.66
C ARG A 497 -1.69 -3.62 38.51
N THR A 498 -0.51 -3.06 38.72
CA THR A 498 0.59 -3.13 37.75
C THR A 498 1.18 -4.55 37.73
N GLU A 499 1.95 -4.89 36.69
CA GLU A 499 2.65 -6.18 36.67
C GLU A 499 3.66 -6.36 37.82
N SER A 500 4.22 -5.27 38.34
CA SER A 500 5.07 -5.31 39.54
C SER A 500 4.32 -5.58 40.85
N GLY A 501 2.99 -5.71 40.79
CA GLY A 501 2.13 -5.96 41.95
C GLY A 501 1.70 -4.71 42.71
N LYS A 502 2.14 -3.52 42.30
CA LYS A 502 1.69 -2.24 42.90
C LYS A 502 0.21 -2.04 42.59
N GLN A 503 -0.59 -1.81 43.63
CA GLN A 503 -2.01 -1.52 43.50
C GLN A 503 -2.28 -0.03 43.70
N PHE A 504 -3.17 0.53 42.89
CA PHE A 504 -3.71 1.87 43.07
C PHE A 504 -5.22 1.88 42.84
N VAL A 505 -5.91 2.84 43.45
CA VAL A 505 -7.36 2.98 43.37
C VAL A 505 -7.69 4.22 42.56
N GLN A 506 -8.37 4.04 41.44
CA GLN A 506 -8.94 5.14 40.66
C GLN A 506 -10.39 5.35 41.10
N ARG A 507 -10.68 6.54 41.63
CA ARG A 507 -12.04 6.95 42.01
C ARG A 507 -12.72 7.62 40.83
N ILE A 508 -13.85 7.08 40.42
CA ILE A 508 -14.55 7.48 39.20
C ILE A 508 -15.96 7.93 39.60
N PRO A 509 -16.27 9.23 39.51
CA PRO A 509 -17.63 9.71 39.72
C PRO A 509 -18.49 9.34 38.50
N VAL A 510 -19.57 8.60 38.74
CA VAL A 510 -20.50 8.15 37.70
C VAL A 510 -21.87 8.76 37.97
N GLN A 511 -22.35 9.58 37.05
CA GLN A 511 -23.67 10.20 37.15
C GLN A 511 -24.74 9.24 36.62
N ILE A 512 -25.74 8.93 37.44
CA ILE A 512 -26.93 8.20 37.01
C ILE A 512 -27.85 9.16 36.25
N PRO A 513 -28.26 8.87 35.01
CA PRO A 513 -29.14 9.79 34.27
C PRO A 513 -30.46 10.03 35.01
N ALA A 514 -30.96 11.27 34.95
CA ALA A 514 -32.11 11.72 35.75
C ALA A 514 -33.44 11.08 35.33
N ASP A 515 -33.53 10.59 34.11
CA ASP A 515 -34.69 9.97 33.49
C ASP A 515 -34.74 8.44 33.69
N VAL A 516 -33.76 7.85 34.37
CA VAL A 516 -33.70 6.40 34.59
C VAL A 516 -34.80 5.96 35.58
N PRO A 517 -35.70 5.03 35.21
CA PRO A 517 -36.69 4.47 36.13
C PRO A 517 -36.05 3.66 37.27
N PRO A 518 -36.74 3.45 38.41
CA PRO A 518 -36.27 2.52 39.44
C PRO A 518 -36.03 1.11 38.90
N GLY A 519 -35.00 0.42 39.39
CA GLY A 519 -34.64 -0.93 38.96
C GLY A 519 -33.13 -1.20 38.96
N GLN A 520 -32.76 -2.42 38.56
CA GLN A 520 -31.37 -2.86 38.51
C GLN A 520 -30.66 -2.33 37.25
N LEU A 521 -29.49 -1.75 37.45
CA LEU A 521 -28.53 -1.38 36.42
C LEU A 521 -27.28 -2.24 36.56
N VAL A 522 -26.58 -2.42 35.44
CA VAL A 522 -25.26 -3.05 35.40
C VAL A 522 -24.26 -1.98 35.01
N LEU A 523 -23.29 -1.73 35.89
CA LEU A 523 -22.17 -0.84 35.63
C LEU A 523 -20.98 -1.66 35.13
N PHE A 524 -20.50 -1.32 33.94
CA PHE A 524 -19.25 -1.81 33.37
C PHE A 524 -18.13 -0.81 33.58
N VAL A 525 -16.96 -1.30 33.95
CA VAL A 525 -15.70 -0.57 33.89
C VAL A 525 -14.68 -1.46 33.18
N GLY A 526 -14.02 -0.96 32.14
CA GLY A 526 -13.03 -1.74 31.41
C GLY A 526 -12.32 -0.98 30.32
N ASP A 527 -11.36 -1.62 29.68
CA ASP A 527 -10.60 -1.04 28.58
C ASP A 527 -11.43 -0.93 27.28
N GLY A 528 -10.99 -0.07 26.38
CA GLY A 528 -11.71 0.20 25.12
C GLY A 528 -11.80 -1.00 24.19
N GLY A 529 -10.79 -1.87 24.17
CA GLY A 529 -10.79 -3.07 23.34
C GLY A 529 -11.83 -4.07 23.81
N THR A 530 -11.87 -4.32 25.12
CA THR A 530 -12.87 -5.19 25.74
C THR A 530 -14.29 -4.61 25.59
N LEU A 531 -14.47 -3.31 25.77
CA LEU A 531 -15.76 -2.64 25.53
C LEU A 531 -16.22 -2.78 24.07
N GLN A 532 -15.31 -2.67 23.11
CA GLN A 532 -15.61 -2.85 21.69
C GLN A 532 -15.99 -4.31 21.38
N GLN A 533 -15.32 -5.28 21.99
CA GLN A 533 -15.64 -6.71 21.86
C GLN A 533 -16.97 -7.10 22.54
N ALA A 534 -17.38 -6.38 23.58
CA ALA A 534 -18.67 -6.59 24.24
C ALA A 534 -19.85 -5.95 23.49
N SER A 535 -19.59 -5.12 22.47
CA SER A 535 -20.64 -4.48 21.67
C SER A 535 -21.39 -5.51 20.81
N ALA A 536 -22.71 -5.37 20.62
CA ALA A 536 -23.47 -6.34 19.83
C ALA A 536 -23.04 -6.39 18.36
N SER A 537 -22.56 -5.28 17.81
CA SER A 537 -21.99 -5.20 16.45
C SER A 537 -20.47 -5.32 16.48
N GLN A 538 -19.95 -6.49 16.09
CA GLN A 538 -18.51 -6.74 15.91
C GLN A 538 -17.98 -6.32 14.53
N SER A 539 -18.89 -6.16 13.58
CA SER A 539 -18.61 -5.77 12.20
C SER A 539 -19.78 -4.99 11.62
N PHE A 540 -19.49 -4.15 10.63
CA PHE A 540 -20.48 -3.34 9.94
C PHE A 540 -20.15 -3.25 8.45
N VAL A 541 -21.15 -2.96 7.63
CA VAL A 541 -20.97 -2.63 6.21
C VAL A 541 -21.23 -1.13 6.07
N PRO A 542 -20.21 -0.30 5.77
CA PRO A 542 -20.43 1.12 5.55
C PRO A 542 -21.24 1.32 4.25
N GLN A 543 -22.19 2.25 4.26
CA GLN A 543 -22.96 2.66 3.08
C GLN A 543 -22.20 3.68 2.23
N ASP A 544 -21.36 4.49 2.87
CA ASP A 544 -20.51 5.48 2.21
C ASP A 544 -19.16 5.64 2.94
N LEU A 545 -18.24 6.37 2.31
CA LEU A 545 -16.92 6.63 2.84
C LEU A 545 -16.96 7.43 4.16
N GLY A 546 -17.94 8.33 4.32
CA GLY A 546 -18.10 9.13 5.53
C GLY A 546 -18.49 8.27 6.74
N GLN A 547 -19.34 7.27 6.56
CA GLN A 547 -19.68 6.30 7.58
C GLN A 547 -18.46 5.47 7.99
N LEU A 548 -17.64 5.04 7.04
CA LEU A 548 -16.39 4.31 7.34
C LEU A 548 -15.40 5.17 8.12
N VAL A 549 -15.13 6.39 7.65
CA VAL A 549 -14.26 7.37 8.34
C VAL A 549 -14.78 7.66 9.76
N GLY A 550 -16.09 7.87 9.88
CA GLY A 550 -16.76 8.10 11.17
C GLY A 550 -16.63 6.90 12.11
N ALA A 551 -16.78 5.68 11.61
CA ALA A 551 -16.62 4.46 12.40
C ALA A 551 -15.17 4.26 12.88
N ILE A 552 -14.18 4.53 12.03
CA ILE A 552 -12.76 4.49 12.41
C ILE A 552 -12.47 5.51 13.52
N ASN A 553 -12.95 6.75 13.38
CA ASN A 553 -12.74 7.82 14.37
C ASN A 553 -13.48 7.59 15.69
N LYS A 554 -14.57 6.81 15.68
CA LYS A 554 -15.34 6.43 16.89
C LYS A 554 -14.79 5.21 17.62
N MET A 555 -13.76 4.55 17.07
CA MET A 555 -13.16 3.40 17.73
C MET A 555 -12.66 3.76 19.13
N LYS A 556 -12.88 2.85 20.08
CA LYS A 556 -12.42 3.03 21.46
C LYS A 556 -10.89 3.02 21.51
N LYS A 557 -10.35 4.04 22.18
CA LYS A 557 -8.92 4.17 22.49
C LYS A 557 -8.54 3.12 23.53
N ASN A 558 -7.32 2.60 23.44
CA ASN A 558 -6.82 1.51 24.28
C ASN A 558 -5.93 1.97 25.44
N ASP A 559 -5.87 3.28 25.71
CA ASP A 559 -5.01 3.89 26.74
C ASP A 559 -5.80 4.43 27.94
N ARG A 560 -7.11 4.14 28.01
CA ARG A 560 -8.03 4.65 29.05
C ARG A 560 -9.12 3.64 29.35
N LEU A 561 -9.72 3.79 30.52
CA LEU A 561 -10.90 3.03 30.93
C LEU A 561 -12.18 3.75 30.48
N TYR A 562 -13.21 2.94 30.24
CA TYR A 562 -14.56 3.39 29.94
C TYR A 562 -15.48 2.89 31.03
N VAL A 563 -16.41 3.76 31.42
CA VAL A 563 -17.53 3.39 32.26
C VAL A 563 -18.79 3.36 31.43
N LYS A 564 -19.55 2.27 31.49
CA LYS A 564 -20.80 2.14 30.77
C LYS A 564 -21.90 1.61 31.67
N LEU A 565 -23.02 2.32 31.71
CA LEU A 565 -24.22 1.90 32.42
C LEU A 565 -25.14 1.19 31.45
N PHE A 566 -25.57 0.00 31.85
CA PHE A 566 -26.52 -0.80 31.11
C PHE A 566 -27.78 -1.06 31.92
N ARG A 567 -28.88 -1.24 31.21
CA ARG A 567 -30.08 -1.88 31.73
C ARG A 567 -30.26 -3.23 31.06
N ILE A 568 -30.62 -4.23 31.86
CA ILE A 568 -31.06 -5.52 31.34
C ILE A 568 -32.47 -5.30 30.81
N THR A 569 -32.65 -5.31 29.49
CA THR A 569 -33.97 -5.24 28.86
C THR A 569 -34.20 -6.47 27.98
N THR A 570 -35.47 -6.78 27.74
CA THR A 570 -35.88 -7.69 26.68
C THR A 570 -35.79 -6.92 25.36
N GLY A 571 -35.06 -7.46 24.39
CA GLY A 571 -34.78 -6.78 23.12
C GLY A 571 -34.32 -7.77 22.05
N ALA A 572 -33.99 -7.25 20.88
CA ALA A 572 -33.40 -8.02 19.79
C ALA A 572 -32.29 -7.21 19.12
N VAL A 573 -31.35 -7.90 18.49
CA VAL A 573 -30.32 -7.31 17.63
C VAL A 573 -30.71 -7.63 16.20
N ILE A 574 -30.81 -6.61 15.33
CA ILE A 574 -31.08 -6.79 13.90
C ILE A 574 -29.98 -6.08 13.12
N GLY A 575 -29.09 -6.84 12.48
CA GLY A 575 -27.92 -6.26 11.80
C GLY A 575 -26.92 -5.66 12.78
N THR A 576 -26.67 -4.33 12.69
CA THR A 576 -25.77 -3.59 13.60
C THR A 576 -26.48 -2.80 14.69
N ASP A 577 -27.81 -2.70 14.62
CA ASP A 577 -28.61 -1.86 15.49
C ASP A 577 -29.24 -2.68 16.62
N GLU A 578 -28.95 -2.27 17.85
CA GLU A 578 -29.58 -2.81 19.04
C GLU A 578 -30.98 -2.19 19.19
N MET A 579 -32.02 -3.02 19.29
CA MET A 579 -33.39 -2.58 19.55
C MET A 579 -33.77 -2.91 21.00
N PRO A 580 -33.46 -2.02 21.96
CA PRO A 580 -33.81 -2.23 23.36
C PRO A 580 -35.31 -2.01 23.59
N ASN A 581 -35.87 -2.67 24.61
CA ASN A 581 -37.27 -2.53 25.04
C ASN A 581 -38.32 -2.90 23.98
N LEU A 582 -38.12 -3.98 23.22
CA LEU A 582 -39.13 -4.43 22.26
C LEU A 582 -40.40 -4.94 22.97
N PRO A 583 -41.61 -4.57 22.50
CA PRO A 583 -42.84 -5.13 23.02
C PRO A 583 -42.84 -6.66 22.93
N PRO A 584 -43.38 -7.39 23.93
CA PRO A 584 -43.40 -8.85 23.93
C PRO A 584 -44.04 -9.46 22.67
N SER A 585 -45.04 -8.78 22.10
CA SER A 585 -45.69 -9.17 20.85
C SER A 585 -44.77 -9.11 19.63
N PHE A 586 -43.84 -8.14 19.58
CA PHE A 586 -42.89 -7.97 18.50
C PHE A 586 -41.73 -8.97 18.59
N VAL A 587 -41.29 -9.26 19.82
CA VAL A 587 -40.32 -10.32 20.13
C VAL A 587 -40.85 -11.70 19.70
N ALA A 588 -42.13 -11.97 19.93
CA ALA A 588 -42.77 -13.23 19.53
C ALA A 588 -42.79 -13.43 18.01
N THR A 589 -42.94 -12.36 17.21
CA THR A 589 -42.87 -12.42 15.74
C THR A 589 -41.45 -12.65 15.21
N LEU A 590 -40.42 -12.11 15.88
CA LEU A 590 -39.01 -12.34 15.53
C LEU A 590 -38.55 -13.77 15.83
N ASN A 591 -39.25 -14.46 16.73
CA ASN A 591 -39.02 -15.86 17.11
C ASN A 591 -39.65 -16.88 16.14
N SER A 592 -40.07 -16.44 14.95
CA SER A 592 -40.56 -17.35 13.88
C SER A 592 -39.42 -17.70 12.93
N ASP A 593 -39.28 -18.99 12.58
CA ASP A 593 -38.15 -19.69 11.92
C ASP A 593 -37.68 -19.15 10.54
N ARG A 594 -37.99 -17.90 10.16
CA ARG A 594 -37.59 -17.28 8.88
C ARG A 594 -36.64 -16.09 8.99
N ALA A 595 -36.31 -15.61 10.19
CA ALA A 595 -35.36 -14.52 10.34
C ALA A 595 -33.91 -15.04 10.45
N SER A 596 -33.17 -15.03 9.34
CA SER A 596 -31.72 -15.25 9.33
C SER A 596 -31.03 -14.06 10.03
N GLY A 597 -30.86 -14.13 11.35
CA GLY A 597 -30.28 -13.01 12.09
C GLY A 597 -29.95 -13.21 13.57
N GLY A 598 -30.14 -14.40 14.14
CA GLY A 598 -29.75 -14.70 15.53
C GLY A 598 -30.53 -13.92 16.59
N TYR A 599 -31.38 -14.61 17.34
CA TYR A 599 -32.14 -14.01 18.45
C TYR A 599 -31.38 -14.16 19.77
N THR A 600 -31.13 -13.04 20.47
CA THR A 600 -30.63 -13.02 21.86
C THR A 600 -31.72 -12.46 22.79
N PRO A 601 -32.27 -13.23 23.74
CA PRO A 601 -33.44 -12.83 24.55
C PRO A 601 -33.22 -11.62 25.48
N THR A 602 -31.96 -11.28 25.74
CA THR A 602 -31.56 -10.28 26.72
C THR A 602 -30.47 -9.42 26.11
N VAL A 603 -30.72 -8.12 26.00
CA VAL A 603 -29.74 -7.15 25.48
C VAL A 603 -29.38 -6.18 26.61
N LEU A 604 -28.09 -6.02 26.88
CA LEU A 604 -27.60 -4.95 27.74
C LEU A 604 -27.80 -3.62 27.02
N SER A 605 -28.87 -2.91 27.36
CA SER A 605 -29.23 -1.63 26.74
C SER A 605 -28.39 -0.51 27.34
N PRO A 606 -27.56 0.19 26.56
CA PRO A 606 -26.72 1.26 27.08
C PRO A 606 -27.57 2.46 27.52
N LEU A 607 -27.32 2.97 28.73
CA LEU A 607 -27.97 4.17 29.28
C LEU A 607 -27.04 5.38 29.27
N ALA A 608 -25.77 5.17 29.61
CA ALA A 608 -24.75 6.20 29.62
C ALA A 608 -23.37 5.59 29.38
N GLU A 609 -22.48 6.35 28.77
CA GLU A 609 -21.09 5.99 28.58
C GLU A 609 -20.20 7.19 28.91
N GLN A 610 -19.12 6.94 29.65
CA GLN A 610 -18.14 7.93 30.07
C GLN A 610 -16.75 7.44 29.70
N GLU A 611 -16.06 8.20 28.84
CA GLU A 611 -14.64 8.02 28.54
C GLU A 611 -13.80 8.73 29.63
N LEU A 612 -12.90 8.01 30.29
CA LEU A 612 -12.00 8.60 31.28
C LEU A 612 -10.75 9.19 30.64
N PRO A 613 -10.01 10.09 31.31
CA PRO A 613 -8.71 10.54 30.84
C PRO A 613 -7.73 9.39 30.60
N ALA A 614 -6.74 9.60 29.73
CA ALA A 614 -5.67 8.64 29.49
C ALA A 614 -5.00 8.24 30.81
N ALA A 615 -4.90 6.93 31.04
CA ALA A 615 -4.24 6.39 32.21
C ALA A 615 -2.71 6.45 32.04
N GLU A 616 -1.99 6.45 33.16
CA GLU A 616 -0.53 6.31 33.15
C GLU A 616 -0.10 4.95 32.58
N TYR A 617 -0.85 3.89 32.95
CA TYR A 617 -0.66 2.52 32.50
C TYR A 617 -1.73 2.14 31.47
N VAL A 618 -1.37 1.31 30.50
CA VAL A 618 -2.33 0.60 29.65
C VAL A 618 -3.02 -0.44 30.53
N VAL A 619 -4.28 -0.17 30.90
CA VAL A 619 -5.08 -1.05 31.75
C VAL A 619 -5.83 -2.05 30.88
N ASN A 620 -5.70 -3.34 31.16
CA ASN A 620 -6.46 -4.39 30.50
C ASN A 620 -7.50 -5.02 31.44
N GLY A 621 -8.62 -5.42 30.86
CA GLY A 621 -9.67 -6.18 31.53
C GLY A 621 -10.97 -5.39 31.73
N GLN A 622 -11.94 -6.07 32.32
CA GLN A 622 -13.27 -5.53 32.59
C GLN A 622 -13.78 -6.01 33.94
N GLN A 623 -14.66 -5.23 34.54
CA GLN A 623 -15.42 -5.59 35.73
C GLN A 623 -16.86 -5.10 35.57
N LEU A 624 -17.79 -5.87 36.15
CA LEU A 624 -19.22 -5.58 36.15
C LEU A 624 -19.71 -5.54 37.60
N ILE A 625 -20.57 -4.58 37.93
CA ILE A 625 -21.22 -4.50 39.25
C ILE A 625 -22.66 -4.02 39.11
N GLY A 626 -23.55 -4.59 39.93
CA GLY A 626 -24.96 -4.20 39.97
C GLY A 626 -25.19 -2.94 40.80
N ILE A 627 -26.10 -2.08 40.35
CA ILE A 627 -26.55 -0.87 41.06
C ILE A 627 -28.08 -0.86 41.08
N SER A 628 -28.69 -0.62 42.23
CA SER A 628 -30.14 -0.52 42.38
C SER A 628 -30.57 0.95 42.37
N VAL A 629 -31.38 1.33 41.37
CA VAL A 629 -32.01 2.66 41.35
C VAL A 629 -33.29 2.61 42.16
N ILE A 630 -33.34 3.39 43.23
CA ILE A 630 -34.51 3.53 44.12
C ILE A 630 -35.27 4.83 43.83
N ARG A 631 -36.50 4.91 44.34
CA ARG A 631 -37.36 6.09 44.20
C ARG A 631 -36.88 7.30 44.99
#